data_AF-A0A5D2E2K2-F1
#
_entry.id   AF-A0A5D2E2K2-F1
#
_cell.length_a   1.000
_cell.length_b   1.000
_cell.length_c   1.000
_cell.angle_alpha   90.00
_cell.angle_beta   90.00
_cell.angle_gamma   90.00
#
_symmetry.space_group_name_H-M   'P 1'
#
loop_
_entity.id
_entity.type
_entity.pdbx_description
1 polymer ?
#
loop_
_entity_poly.entity_id
_entity_poly.type
_entity_poly.pdbx_seq_one_letter_code
_entity_poly.pdbx_strand_id
1 'polypeptide(L)'
;MAIRSFLILFILFFFSSLNPILSLYEDQVGLVDWHQQYLGKVKQAVFHTHKTGRKRVVVSTEENVVASLDLRQGEIFWRHVLGSNDVIDGIDIALGKYVITLSSGGSILRAWNLPDGQMVWESSLRGPKHSKSLFLVRTNLKIEKDNIVIIFSNGRLNAVSCMDGEVLWEKDFEGESLKVQQVIQPPGSNLIYVVGFASSSLFEMYQINALNGELLKQESAAFSGGFLGEVSHVFSETVVALDSTGLILLTISFQNGKISFHQMPISNLVKDSFGPAKIIPSSVTGIFAIKMNAVTIVIRVKDESKLEVVEKTNHETSISDALSISEGQQAFALVQHASHEIHLRVKLAHNWDDNLLKESVKMDQHRGLVHKVYINNYIRTDKSYGFRALIVMEDHSLLLLQQGEIV
;
A
#
# COMPACT_ATOMS: atom_id res chain seq x y z
N MET A 1 -29.96 58.08 15.49
CA MET A 1 -29.43 56.81 14.90
C MET A 1 -28.03 56.98 14.31
N ALA A 2 -27.72 58.05 13.57
CA ALA A 2 -26.41 58.27 12.95
C ALA A 2 -25.19 58.27 13.92
N ILE A 3 -25.30 58.93 15.08
CA ILE A 3 -24.20 59.01 16.07
C ILE A 3 -23.84 57.64 16.66
N ARG A 4 -24.84 56.78 16.93
CA ARG A 4 -24.60 55.41 17.41
C ARG A 4 -23.93 54.54 16.34
N SER A 5 -24.33 54.69 15.08
CA SER A 5 -23.70 53.97 13.96
C SER A 5 -22.24 54.41 13.73
N PHE A 6 -21.96 55.71 13.84
CA PHE A 6 -20.60 56.26 13.71
C PHE A 6 -19.68 55.78 14.85
N LEU A 7 -20.18 55.73 16.09
CA LEU A 7 -19.43 55.22 17.24
C LEU A 7 -19.09 53.73 17.08
N ILE A 8 -20.04 52.92 16.58
CA ILE A 8 -19.81 51.49 16.33
C ILE A 8 -18.75 51.30 15.23
N LEU A 9 -18.80 52.08 14.15
CA LEU A 9 -17.79 52.06 13.08
C LEU A 9 -16.40 52.47 13.59
N PHE A 10 -16.33 53.49 14.45
CA PHE A 10 -15.08 53.94 15.05
C PHE A 10 -14.49 52.88 15.99
N ILE A 11 -15.33 52.23 16.79
CA ILE A 11 -14.92 51.11 17.65
C ILE A 11 -14.41 49.94 16.81
N LEU A 12 -15.12 49.56 15.74
CA LEU A 12 -14.68 48.49 14.83
C LEU A 12 -13.36 48.83 14.13
N PHE A 13 -13.18 50.09 13.70
CA PHE A 13 -11.92 50.56 13.11
C PHE A 13 -10.78 50.48 14.14
N PHE A 14 -11.01 50.96 15.36
CA PHE A 14 -10.02 50.89 16.44
C PHE A 14 -9.63 49.44 16.76
N PHE A 15 -10.59 48.54 16.90
CA PHE A 15 -10.31 47.11 17.12
C PHE A 15 -9.60 46.46 15.92
N SER A 16 -9.91 46.86 14.68
CA SER A 16 -9.20 46.36 13.51
C SER A 16 -7.73 46.80 13.47
N SER A 17 -7.42 48.00 13.96
CA SER A 17 -6.08 48.59 13.98
C SER A 17 -5.15 48.04 15.08
N LEU A 18 -5.67 47.26 16.03
CA LEU A 18 -4.88 46.63 17.10
C LEU A 18 -4.22 45.30 16.65
N ASN A 19 -4.73 44.65 15.61
CA ASN A 19 -4.18 43.38 15.11
C ASN A 19 -2.72 43.44 14.62
N PRO A 20 -2.24 44.49 13.92
CA PRO A 20 -0.84 44.54 13.49
C PRO A 20 0.17 44.71 14.63
N ILE A 21 -0.26 45.04 15.85
CA ILE A 21 0.65 45.11 17.01
C ILE A 21 1.21 43.71 17.36
N LEU A 22 0.49 42.65 17.00
CA LEU A 22 0.89 41.26 17.21
C LEU A 22 1.57 40.64 15.98
N SER A 23 1.67 41.36 14.86
CA SER A 23 2.37 40.86 13.68
C SER A 23 3.87 41.08 13.81
N LEU A 24 4.64 40.14 13.24
CA LEU A 24 6.08 40.28 13.11
C LEU A 24 6.39 41.46 12.18
N TYR A 25 7.44 42.22 12.50
CA TYR A 25 7.92 43.25 11.57
C TYR A 25 8.56 42.59 10.34
N GLU A 26 8.51 43.25 9.18
CA GLU A 26 9.08 42.73 7.92
C GLU A 26 10.56 42.39 8.05
N ASP A 27 11.31 43.19 8.82
CA ASP A 27 12.74 43.00 9.08
C ASP A 27 13.03 41.84 10.05
N GLN A 28 12.01 41.30 10.72
CA GLN A 28 12.14 40.16 11.64
C GLN A 28 11.85 38.81 10.98
N VAL A 29 11.23 38.79 9.79
CA VAL A 29 10.86 37.56 9.10
C VAL A 29 12.12 36.79 8.67
N GLY A 30 12.21 35.53 9.07
CA GLY A 30 13.35 34.65 8.87
C GLY A 30 14.51 34.84 9.87
N LEU A 31 14.45 35.84 10.78
CA LEU A 31 15.48 36.06 11.80
C LEU A 31 15.12 35.40 13.14
N VAL A 32 13.85 35.51 13.56
CA VAL A 32 13.39 35.05 14.88
C VAL A 32 12.30 33.99 14.79
N ASP A 33 11.63 33.88 13.65
CA ASP A 33 10.64 32.86 13.36
C ASP A 33 11.27 31.70 12.58
N TRP A 34 10.82 30.49 12.91
CA TRP A 34 11.12 29.29 12.18
C TRP A 34 9.82 28.51 12.01
N HIS A 35 9.68 27.84 10.88
CA HIS A 35 8.51 27.04 10.57
C HIS A 35 8.96 25.71 9.99
N GLN A 36 8.71 24.64 10.73
CA GLN A 36 8.97 23.28 10.28
C GLN A 36 7.66 22.58 9.96
N GLN A 37 7.60 22.00 8.78
CA GLN A 37 6.44 21.30 8.28
C GLN A 37 6.67 19.80 8.41
N TYR A 38 5.77 19.12 9.12
CA TYR A 38 5.77 17.67 9.26
C TYR A 38 4.52 17.06 8.63
N LEU A 39 4.57 15.75 8.40
CA LEU A 39 3.49 14.99 7.75
C LEU A 39 2.73 14.06 8.72
N GLY A 40 3.32 13.75 9.88
CA GLY A 40 2.84 12.67 10.76
C GLY A 40 3.37 11.29 10.34
N LYS A 41 2.81 10.23 10.93
CA LYS A 41 3.29 8.86 10.70
C LYS A 41 2.88 8.33 9.33
N VAL A 42 3.85 7.86 8.55
CA VAL A 42 3.61 7.33 7.20
C VAL A 42 2.87 5.99 7.24
N LYS A 43 1.71 5.93 6.57
CA LYS A 43 0.87 4.73 6.43
C LYS A 43 1.20 3.95 5.15
N GLN A 44 1.36 4.65 4.02
CA GLN A 44 1.69 4.10 2.70
C GLN A 44 2.64 5.05 1.98
N ALA A 45 3.49 4.50 1.11
CA ALA A 45 4.39 5.27 0.27
C ALA A 45 4.50 4.63 -1.11
N VAL A 46 4.51 5.46 -2.15
CA VAL A 46 4.60 5.03 -3.54
C VAL A 46 5.66 5.86 -4.24
N PHE A 47 6.65 5.15 -4.79
CA PHE A 47 7.74 5.79 -5.52
C PHE A 47 7.32 6.16 -6.93
N HIS A 48 7.67 7.36 -7.35
CA HIS A 48 7.54 7.74 -8.75
C HIS A 48 8.87 7.56 -9.48
N THR A 49 8.92 6.59 -10.39
CA THR A 49 10.14 6.22 -11.12
C THR A 49 10.00 6.57 -12.60
N HIS A 50 10.03 7.86 -12.93
CA HIS A 50 10.14 8.30 -14.32
C HIS A 50 11.60 8.49 -14.74
N LYS A 51 11.96 8.01 -15.95
CA LYS A 51 13.34 8.05 -16.46
C LYS A 51 13.91 9.46 -16.58
N THR A 52 13.06 10.48 -16.73
CA THR A 52 13.46 11.88 -17.00
C THR A 52 12.84 12.90 -16.03
N GLY A 53 12.23 12.46 -14.92
CA GLY A 53 11.50 13.33 -13.98
C GLY A 53 12.26 13.63 -12.68
N ARG A 54 11.69 14.54 -11.86
CA ARG A 54 12.14 14.72 -10.46
C ARG A 54 11.91 13.42 -9.68
N LYS A 55 12.93 12.99 -8.96
CA LYS A 55 12.88 11.80 -8.10
C LYS A 55 12.05 12.15 -6.87
N ARG A 56 10.89 11.53 -6.73
CA ARG A 56 9.96 11.82 -5.63
C ARG A 56 9.34 10.56 -5.08
N VAL A 57 8.93 10.62 -3.82
CA VAL A 57 8.04 9.63 -3.21
C VAL A 57 6.77 10.33 -2.77
N VAL A 58 5.63 9.69 -3.02
CA VAL A 58 4.34 10.16 -2.54
C VAL A 58 4.00 9.35 -1.30
N VAL A 59 3.62 10.03 -0.22
CA VAL A 59 3.31 9.41 1.06
C VAL A 59 1.91 9.82 1.51
N SER A 60 1.23 8.88 2.17
CA SER A 60 0.02 9.15 2.93
C SER A 60 0.27 8.86 4.41
N THR A 61 -0.26 9.69 5.29
CA THR A 61 -0.05 9.55 6.74
C THR A 61 -1.32 9.21 7.52
N GLU A 62 -1.16 8.81 8.77
CA GLU A 62 -2.27 8.58 9.71
C GLU A 62 -2.99 9.89 10.09
N GLU A 63 -2.35 11.03 9.88
CA GLU A 63 -2.92 12.38 10.10
C GLU A 63 -3.69 12.90 8.86
N ASN A 64 -4.11 12.00 7.97
CA ASN A 64 -4.81 12.29 6.71
C ASN A 64 -4.07 13.28 5.80
N VAL A 65 -2.72 13.23 5.81
CA VAL A 65 -1.90 14.07 4.92
C VAL A 65 -1.47 13.27 3.70
N VAL A 66 -1.64 13.84 2.52
CA VAL A 66 -1.03 13.38 1.26
C VAL A 66 0.09 14.35 0.91
N ALA A 67 1.30 13.85 0.68
CA ALA A 67 2.42 14.71 0.32
C ALA A 67 3.34 14.06 -0.71
N SER A 68 4.00 14.91 -1.50
CA SER A 68 5.11 14.51 -2.35
C SER A 68 6.42 15.03 -1.76
N LEU A 69 7.37 14.11 -1.54
CA LEU A 69 8.68 14.38 -0.98
C LEU A 69 9.77 14.24 -2.04
N ASP A 70 10.79 15.09 -1.94
CA ASP A 70 12.02 14.95 -2.72
C ASP A 70 12.88 13.81 -2.17
N LEU A 71 13.39 12.96 -3.07
CA LEU A 71 14.24 11.83 -2.71
C LEU A 71 15.72 12.19 -2.51
N ARG A 72 16.10 13.47 -2.66
CA ARG A 72 17.49 13.91 -2.43
C ARG A 72 17.64 14.68 -1.13
N GLN A 73 16.70 15.58 -0.84
CA GLN A 73 16.79 16.48 0.32
C GLN A 73 15.72 16.20 1.39
N GLY A 74 14.72 15.36 1.09
CA GLY A 74 13.57 15.15 1.99
C GLY A 74 12.60 16.33 2.06
N GLU A 75 12.76 17.34 1.20
CA GLU A 75 11.86 18.50 1.15
C GLU A 75 10.46 18.12 0.66
N ILE A 76 9.46 18.86 1.14
CA ILE A 76 8.06 18.70 0.72
C ILE A 76 7.86 19.53 -0.56
N PHE A 77 7.56 18.87 -1.69
CA PHE A 77 7.16 19.58 -2.91
C PHE A 77 5.75 20.17 -2.79
N TRP A 78 4.83 19.38 -2.24
CA TRP A 78 3.47 19.80 -1.94
C TRP A 78 2.90 18.88 -0.86
N ARG A 79 1.92 19.41 -0.11
CA ARG A 79 1.18 18.67 0.91
C ARG A 79 -0.28 19.11 0.93
N HIS A 80 -1.16 18.16 1.18
CA HIS A 80 -2.58 18.38 1.40
C HIS A 80 -2.99 17.69 2.69
N VAL A 81 -3.54 18.48 3.62
CA VAL A 81 -4.12 17.96 4.86
C VAL A 81 -5.62 17.81 4.60
N LEU A 82 -6.08 16.56 4.55
CA LEU A 82 -7.51 16.27 4.36
C LEU A 82 -8.26 16.42 5.68
N GLY A 83 -9.59 16.43 5.61
CA GLY A 83 -10.43 16.52 6.79
C GLY A 83 -10.21 15.37 7.77
N SER A 84 -10.54 15.57 9.04
CA SER A 84 -10.42 14.52 10.07
C SER A 84 -11.24 13.26 9.78
N ASN A 85 -12.39 13.43 9.10
CA ASN A 85 -13.25 12.32 8.69
C ASN A 85 -12.79 11.65 7.38
N ASP A 86 -11.75 12.18 6.74
CA ASP A 86 -11.33 11.80 5.41
C ASP A 86 -10.08 10.92 5.44
N VAL A 87 -10.24 9.77 6.12
CA VAL A 87 -9.15 8.84 6.36
C VAL A 87 -8.68 8.23 5.04
N ILE A 88 -7.38 8.30 4.77
CA ILE A 88 -6.79 7.76 3.54
C ILE A 88 -6.64 6.25 3.68
N ASP A 89 -7.27 5.50 2.79
CA ASP A 89 -7.27 4.04 2.78
C ASP A 89 -6.23 3.45 1.82
N GLY A 90 -6.00 4.12 0.69
CA GLY A 90 -5.13 3.67 -0.39
C GLY A 90 -4.52 4.83 -1.17
N ILE A 91 -3.28 4.67 -1.60
CA ILE A 91 -2.62 5.57 -2.56
C ILE A 91 -1.89 4.77 -3.63
N ASP A 92 -1.87 5.29 -4.86
CA ASP A 92 -1.04 4.77 -5.95
C ASP A 92 -0.87 5.84 -7.05
N ILE A 93 0.00 5.60 -8.03
CA ILE A 93 0.30 6.51 -9.12
C ILE A 93 -0.23 5.93 -10.43
N ALA A 94 -1.19 6.61 -11.03
CA ALA A 94 -1.72 6.28 -12.36
C ALA A 94 -1.01 7.08 -13.45
N LEU A 95 -0.80 6.46 -14.62
CA LEU A 95 -0.26 7.09 -15.83
C LEU A 95 1.12 7.76 -15.66
N GLY A 96 1.81 7.52 -14.54
CA GLY A 96 3.01 8.27 -14.15
C GLY A 96 2.77 9.78 -13.95
N LYS A 97 1.53 10.24 -13.90
CA LYS A 97 1.18 11.67 -13.87
C LYS A 97 0.23 12.03 -12.73
N TYR A 98 -0.62 11.10 -12.32
CA TYR A 98 -1.65 11.36 -11.32
C TYR A 98 -1.40 10.52 -10.08
N VAL A 99 -1.43 11.16 -8.92
CA VAL A 99 -1.57 10.46 -7.64
C VAL A 99 -3.05 10.16 -7.46
N ILE A 100 -3.40 8.90 -7.30
CA ILE A 100 -4.77 8.49 -6.99
C ILE A 100 -4.84 8.18 -5.51
N THR A 101 -5.83 8.75 -4.82
CA THR A 101 -6.06 8.50 -3.40
C THR A 101 -7.47 8.03 -3.17
N LEU A 102 -7.61 6.93 -2.44
CA LEU A 102 -8.87 6.40 -1.95
C LEU A 102 -9.01 6.75 -0.47
N SER A 103 -10.14 7.31 -0.08
CA SER A 103 -10.35 7.89 1.24
C SER A 103 -11.78 7.73 1.76
N SER A 104 -12.00 8.06 3.03
CA SER A 104 -13.30 8.01 3.70
C SER A 104 -13.95 6.61 3.67
N GLY A 105 -13.18 5.56 3.97
CA GLY A 105 -13.66 4.18 3.91
C GLY A 105 -13.93 3.69 2.48
N GLY A 106 -13.18 4.23 1.52
CA GLY A 106 -13.36 3.97 0.10
C GLY A 106 -14.54 4.67 -0.57
N SER A 107 -15.10 5.71 0.03
CA SER A 107 -16.22 6.47 -0.53
C SER A 107 -15.82 7.67 -1.37
N ILE A 108 -14.57 8.14 -1.26
CA ILE A 108 -14.07 9.28 -2.03
C ILE A 108 -12.78 8.88 -2.74
N LEU A 109 -12.78 8.99 -4.07
CA LEU A 109 -11.63 8.80 -4.92
C LEU A 109 -11.19 10.15 -5.49
N ARG A 110 -9.90 10.45 -5.43
CA ARG A 110 -9.34 11.69 -5.99
C ARG A 110 -8.14 11.42 -6.86
N ALA A 111 -7.98 12.26 -7.87
CA ALA A 111 -6.72 12.39 -8.59
C ALA A 111 -6.07 13.73 -8.30
N TRP A 112 -4.78 13.69 -8.03
CA TRP A 112 -3.93 14.85 -7.85
C TRP A 112 -2.87 14.87 -8.93
N ASN A 113 -2.62 16.04 -9.52
CA ASN A 113 -1.54 16.22 -10.46
C ASN A 113 -0.21 16.06 -9.72
N LEU A 114 0.61 15.10 -10.14
CA LEU A 114 1.83 14.73 -9.44
C LEU A 114 2.86 15.89 -9.31
N PRO A 115 3.08 16.75 -10.33
CA PRO A 115 4.06 17.82 -10.26
C PRO A 115 3.81 18.86 -9.16
N ASP A 116 2.58 19.35 -9.04
CA ASP A 116 2.20 20.52 -8.22
C ASP A 116 1.14 20.22 -7.14
N GLY A 117 0.59 19.00 -7.14
CA GLY A 117 -0.41 18.56 -6.17
C GLY A 117 -1.81 19.10 -6.44
N GLN A 118 -2.11 19.75 -7.57
CA GLN A 118 -3.45 20.26 -7.82
C GLN A 118 -4.47 19.11 -7.95
N MET A 119 -5.63 19.24 -7.32
CA MET A 119 -6.72 18.27 -7.50
C MET A 119 -7.25 18.37 -8.93
N VAL A 120 -7.28 17.25 -9.64
CA VAL A 120 -7.75 17.16 -11.04
C VAL A 120 -9.23 16.83 -11.07
N TRP A 121 -9.63 15.82 -10.31
CA TRP A 121 -11.01 15.38 -10.19
C TRP A 121 -11.23 14.68 -8.84
N GLU A 122 -12.50 14.63 -8.43
CA GLU A 122 -12.99 13.90 -7.26
C GLU A 122 -14.26 13.14 -7.65
N SER A 123 -14.34 11.88 -7.23
CA SER A 123 -15.48 10.99 -7.49
C SER A 123 -15.98 10.39 -6.18
N SER A 124 -17.30 10.42 -5.99
CA SER A 124 -17.95 9.83 -4.82
C SER A 124 -18.47 8.43 -5.14
N LEU A 125 -17.90 7.43 -4.48
CA LEU A 125 -18.26 6.01 -4.58
C LEU A 125 -19.18 5.65 -3.40
N ARG A 126 -20.47 5.89 -3.56
CA ARG A 126 -21.45 5.52 -2.54
C ARG A 126 -21.75 4.02 -2.61
N GLY A 127 -21.92 3.40 -1.44
CA GLY A 127 -22.38 2.03 -1.37
C GLY A 127 -23.19 1.77 -0.09
N PRO A 128 -23.93 0.65 -0.06
CA PRO A 128 -24.94 0.37 0.96
C PRO A 128 -24.34 0.01 2.34
N LYS A 129 -23.12 -0.53 2.39
CA LYS A 129 -22.52 -1.09 3.62
C LYS A 129 -21.07 -0.72 3.73
N HIS A 130 -20.61 -0.22 4.88
CA HIS A 130 -19.17 -0.05 5.11
C HIS A 130 -18.44 -1.41 5.04
N SER A 131 -17.46 -1.51 4.16
CA SER A 131 -16.64 -2.71 3.96
C SER A 131 -15.15 -2.35 3.96
N LYS A 132 -14.26 -3.34 4.06
CA LYS A 132 -12.82 -3.13 3.82
C LYS A 132 -12.67 -2.59 2.39
N SER A 133 -11.94 -1.48 2.25
CA SER A 133 -11.61 -0.90 0.95
C SER A 133 -10.39 -1.62 0.37
N LEU A 134 -10.54 -2.15 -0.83
CA LEU A 134 -9.44 -2.71 -1.60
C LEU A 134 -9.25 -1.85 -2.84
N PHE A 135 -8.00 -1.46 -3.06
CA PHE A 135 -7.63 -0.47 -4.06
C PHE A 135 -6.61 -1.10 -5.00
N LEU A 136 -6.94 -1.11 -6.30
CA LEU A 136 -6.07 -1.63 -7.34
C LEU A 136 -6.08 -0.66 -8.53
N VAL A 137 -4.96 -0.02 -8.80
CA VAL A 137 -4.81 0.78 -10.03
C VAL A 137 -4.35 -0.14 -11.16
N ARG A 138 -5.16 -0.24 -12.21
CA ARG A 138 -4.73 -0.90 -13.44
C ARG A 138 -3.88 0.07 -14.25
N THR A 139 -2.60 -0.24 -14.37
CA THR A 139 -1.74 0.46 -15.33
C THR A 139 -1.44 -0.48 -16.49
N ASN A 140 -2.21 -0.38 -17.57
CA ASN A 140 -1.83 -1.03 -18.82
C ASN A 140 -0.94 -0.07 -19.61
N LEU A 141 0.38 -0.18 -19.42
CA LEU A 141 1.38 0.70 -20.04
C LEU A 141 1.35 0.71 -21.59
N LYS A 142 0.63 -0.23 -22.22
CA LYS A 142 0.55 -0.35 -23.69
C LYS A 142 -0.61 0.42 -24.33
N ILE A 143 -1.65 0.80 -23.58
CA ILE A 143 -2.85 1.45 -24.14
C ILE A 143 -3.33 2.54 -23.19
N GLU A 144 -3.13 3.82 -23.58
CA GLU A 144 -3.55 4.98 -22.78
C GLU A 144 -5.07 5.03 -22.51
N LYS A 145 -5.89 4.40 -23.36
CA LYS A 145 -7.36 4.38 -23.25
C LYS A 145 -7.94 3.35 -22.27
N ASP A 146 -7.15 2.43 -21.73
CA ASP A 146 -7.62 1.36 -20.84
C ASP A 146 -7.21 1.57 -19.37
N ASN A 147 -6.87 2.80 -18.98
CA ASN A 147 -6.43 3.10 -17.63
C ASN A 147 -7.63 3.32 -16.72
N ILE A 148 -7.99 2.24 -16.05
CA ILE A 148 -9.11 2.15 -15.12
C ILE A 148 -8.57 1.88 -13.72
N VAL A 149 -9.19 2.47 -12.71
CA VAL A 149 -8.96 2.12 -11.31
C VAL A 149 -10.06 1.17 -10.89
N ILE A 150 -9.69 -0.01 -10.39
CA ILE A 150 -10.62 -0.98 -9.85
C ILE A 150 -10.65 -0.82 -8.33
N ILE A 151 -11.83 -0.55 -7.79
CA ILE A 151 -12.02 -0.26 -6.38
C ILE A 151 -13.13 -1.14 -5.87
N PHE A 152 -12.81 -1.96 -4.87
CA PHE A 152 -13.84 -2.60 -4.08
C PHE A 152 -14.04 -1.80 -2.79
N SER A 153 -15.18 -1.16 -2.67
CA SER A 153 -15.56 -0.42 -1.47
C SER A 153 -17.06 -0.40 -1.30
N ASN A 154 -17.47 -0.29 -0.04
CA ASN A 154 -18.85 -0.23 0.37
C ASN A 154 -19.78 -1.35 -0.18
N GLY A 155 -19.25 -2.57 -0.38
CA GLY A 155 -19.99 -3.69 -0.97
C GLY A 155 -20.13 -3.66 -2.50
N ARG A 156 -19.43 -2.77 -3.20
CA ARG A 156 -19.44 -2.66 -4.66
C ARG A 156 -18.05 -2.72 -5.24
N LEU A 157 -17.95 -3.30 -6.44
CA LEU A 157 -16.76 -3.21 -7.29
C LEU A 157 -17.02 -2.15 -8.36
N ASN A 158 -16.22 -1.09 -8.35
CA ASN A 158 -16.31 0.03 -9.27
C ASN A 158 -15.09 0.06 -10.18
N ALA A 159 -15.31 0.28 -11.48
CA ALA A 159 -14.26 0.70 -12.39
C ALA A 159 -14.38 2.19 -12.68
N VAL A 160 -13.32 2.93 -12.41
CA VAL A 160 -13.28 4.39 -12.56
C VAL A 160 -12.21 4.78 -13.56
N SER A 161 -12.51 5.67 -14.49
CA SER A 161 -11.53 6.23 -15.42
C SER A 161 -10.47 7.06 -14.68
N CYS A 162 -9.19 6.81 -14.97
CA CYS A 162 -8.08 7.58 -14.39
C CYS A 162 -8.06 9.05 -14.87
N MET A 163 -8.72 9.36 -15.99
CA MET A 163 -8.60 10.66 -16.67
C MET A 163 -9.51 11.74 -16.09
N ASP A 164 -10.76 11.37 -15.83
CA ASP A 164 -11.85 12.27 -15.44
C ASP A 164 -12.57 11.83 -14.17
N GLY A 165 -12.28 10.63 -13.65
CA GLY A 165 -12.94 10.08 -12.48
C GLY A 165 -14.34 9.52 -12.78
N GLU A 166 -14.74 9.37 -14.04
CA GLU A 166 -16.05 8.81 -14.38
C GLU A 166 -16.13 7.32 -14.03
N VAL A 167 -17.22 6.90 -13.39
CA VAL A 167 -17.50 5.49 -13.11
C VAL A 167 -17.96 4.82 -14.41
N LEU A 168 -17.14 3.93 -14.95
CA LEU A 168 -17.40 3.24 -16.21
C LEU A 168 -18.40 2.11 -16.04
N TRP A 169 -18.28 1.36 -14.95
CA TRP A 169 -19.21 0.31 -14.57
C TRP A 169 -19.15 0.07 -13.06
N GLU A 170 -20.25 -0.45 -12.52
CA GLU A 170 -20.35 -0.90 -11.14
C GLU A 170 -20.94 -2.32 -11.08
N LYS A 171 -20.47 -3.11 -10.12
CA LYS A 171 -21.01 -4.44 -9.79
C LYS A 171 -21.30 -4.49 -8.30
N ASP A 172 -22.56 -4.74 -7.95
CA ASP A 172 -23.00 -4.85 -6.57
C ASP A 172 -22.82 -6.28 -6.04
N PHE A 173 -22.28 -6.39 -4.82
CA PHE A 173 -22.09 -7.63 -4.06
C PHE A 173 -23.02 -7.70 -2.84
N GLU A 174 -23.98 -6.76 -2.67
CA GLU A 174 -24.84 -6.70 -1.49
C GLU A 174 -25.71 -7.96 -1.29
N GLY A 175 -26.18 -8.55 -2.39
CA GLY A 175 -26.95 -9.80 -2.38
C GLY A 175 -26.09 -11.03 -2.04
N GLU A 176 -24.77 -10.89 -2.06
CA GLU A 176 -23.81 -11.94 -1.79
C GLU A 176 -23.35 -11.76 -0.33
N SER A 177 -23.42 -12.80 0.50
CA SER A 177 -22.93 -12.74 1.88
C SER A 177 -21.40 -12.78 1.96
N LEU A 178 -20.72 -12.30 0.91
CA LEU A 178 -19.30 -12.43 0.68
C LEU A 178 -18.54 -11.31 1.41
N LYS A 179 -17.69 -11.71 2.36
CA LYS A 179 -16.63 -10.83 2.86
C LYS A 179 -15.44 -10.91 1.89
N VAL A 180 -15.36 -9.95 0.98
CA VAL A 180 -14.23 -9.83 0.04
C VAL A 180 -12.93 -9.63 0.81
N GLN A 181 -11.97 -10.51 0.52
CA GLN A 181 -10.63 -10.47 1.11
C GLN A 181 -9.64 -9.83 0.15
N GLN A 182 -9.78 -10.12 -1.15
CA GLN A 182 -8.87 -9.62 -2.15
C GLN A 182 -9.51 -9.45 -3.52
N VAL A 183 -9.03 -8.45 -4.25
CA VAL A 183 -9.29 -8.25 -5.68
C VAL A 183 -7.98 -8.43 -6.40
N ILE A 184 -7.93 -9.39 -7.31
CA ILE A 184 -6.73 -9.81 -8.03
C ILE A 184 -6.96 -9.60 -9.51
N GLN A 185 -6.00 -8.96 -10.17
CA GLN A 185 -5.98 -8.87 -11.62
C GLN A 185 -4.69 -9.48 -12.15
N PRO A 186 -4.74 -10.63 -12.86
CA PRO A 186 -3.58 -11.19 -13.52
C PRO A 186 -2.99 -10.20 -14.54
N PRO A 187 -1.66 -10.00 -14.56
CA PRO A 187 -1.01 -9.11 -15.51
C PRO A 187 -1.37 -9.44 -16.96
N GLY A 188 -1.76 -8.43 -17.74
CA GLY A 188 -2.11 -8.60 -19.15
C GLY A 188 -3.45 -9.28 -19.42
N SER A 189 -4.19 -9.69 -18.37
CA SER A 189 -5.54 -10.25 -18.53
C SER A 189 -6.63 -9.17 -18.43
N ASN A 190 -7.77 -9.46 -19.07
CA ASN A 190 -9.00 -8.69 -18.92
C ASN A 190 -9.94 -9.30 -17.86
N LEU A 191 -9.39 -10.10 -16.95
CA LEU A 191 -10.15 -10.79 -15.91
C LEU A 191 -9.79 -10.20 -14.55
N ILE A 192 -10.80 -10.03 -13.70
CA ILE A 192 -10.68 -9.66 -12.31
C ILE A 192 -11.23 -10.83 -11.50
N TYR A 193 -10.42 -11.32 -10.56
CA TYR A 193 -10.85 -12.30 -9.58
C TYR A 193 -11.15 -11.58 -8.27
N VAL A 194 -12.38 -11.70 -7.81
CA VAL A 194 -12.80 -11.27 -6.47
C VAL A 194 -12.91 -12.51 -5.61
N VAL A 195 -12.10 -12.57 -4.56
CA VAL A 195 -12.05 -13.72 -3.66
C VAL A 195 -12.40 -13.31 -2.25
N GLY A 196 -13.15 -14.17 -1.55
CA GLY A 196 -13.59 -13.88 -0.21
C GLY A 196 -14.16 -15.08 0.53
N PHE A 197 -14.60 -14.80 1.76
CA PHE A 197 -15.24 -15.78 2.62
C PHE A 197 -16.72 -15.42 2.77
N ALA A 198 -17.61 -16.31 2.35
CA ALA A 198 -19.05 -16.14 2.55
C ALA A 198 -19.49 -16.58 3.96
N SER A 199 -18.77 -17.53 4.55
CA SER A 199 -18.90 -17.93 5.95
C SER A 199 -17.54 -18.29 6.51
N SER A 200 -17.46 -18.68 7.79
CA SER A 200 -16.20 -19.17 8.36
C SER A 200 -15.64 -20.39 7.63
N SER A 201 -16.45 -21.14 6.87
CA SER A 201 -16.08 -22.40 6.21
C SER A 201 -16.33 -22.40 4.70
N LEU A 202 -16.79 -21.30 4.10
CA LEU A 202 -17.11 -21.23 2.68
C LEU A 202 -16.25 -20.17 1.99
N PHE A 203 -15.42 -20.61 1.04
CA PHE A 203 -14.65 -19.73 0.17
C PHE A 203 -15.39 -19.56 -1.16
N GLU A 204 -15.46 -18.33 -1.64
CA GLU A 204 -16.06 -18.02 -2.94
C GLU A 204 -15.09 -17.21 -3.80
N MET A 205 -15.17 -17.48 -5.11
CA MET A 205 -14.45 -16.78 -6.15
C MET A 205 -15.43 -16.31 -7.21
N TYR A 206 -15.28 -15.06 -7.63
CA TYR A 206 -16.02 -14.44 -8.71
C TYR A 206 -15.03 -14.00 -9.78
N GLN A 207 -15.28 -14.42 -11.02
CA GLN A 207 -14.52 -14.04 -12.19
C GLN A 207 -15.32 -12.99 -12.96
N ILE A 208 -14.79 -11.78 -13.04
CA ILE A 208 -15.44 -10.62 -13.62
C ILE A 208 -14.62 -10.12 -14.81
N ASN A 209 -15.29 -9.70 -15.86
CA ASN A 209 -14.66 -9.04 -16.99
C ASN A 209 -14.28 -7.60 -16.60
N ALA A 210 -12.99 -7.27 -16.73
CA ALA A 210 -12.44 -5.98 -16.33
C ALA A 210 -12.97 -4.79 -17.15
N LEU A 211 -13.46 -5.02 -18.37
CA LEU A 211 -13.87 -3.96 -19.29
C LEU A 211 -15.32 -3.52 -19.06
N ASN A 212 -16.22 -4.45 -18.78
CA ASN A 212 -17.66 -4.20 -18.69
C ASN A 212 -18.29 -4.58 -17.34
N GLY A 213 -17.52 -5.15 -16.40
CA GLY A 213 -18.02 -5.56 -15.09
C GLY A 213 -18.91 -6.81 -15.11
N GLU A 214 -18.99 -7.52 -16.24
CA GLU A 214 -19.84 -8.70 -16.38
C GLU A 214 -19.29 -9.88 -15.57
N LEU A 215 -20.17 -10.54 -14.81
CA LEU A 215 -19.85 -11.76 -14.09
C LEU A 215 -19.76 -12.92 -15.08
N LEU A 216 -18.57 -13.46 -15.27
CA LEU A 216 -18.31 -14.58 -16.17
C LEU A 216 -18.51 -15.92 -15.48
N LYS A 217 -18.05 -16.04 -14.24
CA LYS A 217 -18.10 -17.28 -13.48
C LYS A 217 -18.12 -17.02 -11.98
N GLN A 218 -18.86 -17.85 -11.25
CA GLN A 218 -18.89 -17.87 -9.81
C GLN A 218 -18.71 -19.31 -9.35
N GLU A 219 -17.85 -19.51 -8.35
CA GLU A 219 -17.62 -20.82 -7.73
C GLU A 219 -17.49 -20.67 -6.24
N SER A 220 -17.94 -21.71 -5.53
CA SER A 220 -17.87 -21.78 -4.08
C SER A 220 -17.33 -23.15 -3.66
N ALA A 221 -16.45 -23.19 -2.68
CA ALA A 221 -15.94 -24.43 -2.15
C ALA A 221 -15.89 -24.38 -0.62
N ALA A 222 -16.46 -25.42 0.00
CA ALA A 222 -16.51 -25.55 1.45
C ALA A 222 -15.23 -26.17 1.99
N PHE A 223 -14.73 -25.62 3.10
CA PHE A 223 -13.59 -26.11 3.85
C PHE A 223 -13.97 -26.26 5.32
N SER A 224 -13.91 -27.48 5.84
CA SER A 224 -14.37 -27.84 7.19
C SER A 224 -13.53 -27.25 8.32
N GLY A 225 -12.25 -26.95 8.09
CA GLY A 225 -11.35 -26.39 9.11
C GLY A 225 -11.54 -24.89 9.36
N GLY A 226 -12.38 -24.23 8.55
CA GLY A 226 -12.65 -22.80 8.59
C GLY A 226 -11.44 -21.92 8.25
N PHE A 227 -11.67 -20.63 8.03
CA PHE A 227 -10.64 -19.66 7.64
C PHE A 227 -10.34 -18.66 8.77
N LEU A 228 -9.06 -18.33 8.94
CA LEU A 228 -8.59 -17.32 9.90
C LEU A 228 -7.96 -16.13 9.19
N GLY A 229 -8.39 -14.93 9.59
CA GLY A 229 -7.74 -13.69 9.21
C GLY A 229 -7.94 -13.30 7.75
N GLU A 230 -6.85 -12.88 7.11
CA GLU A 230 -6.83 -12.36 5.74
C GLU A 230 -6.15 -13.34 4.79
N VAL A 231 -6.50 -13.22 3.51
CA VAL A 231 -5.88 -13.96 2.42
C VAL A 231 -4.68 -13.18 1.90
N SER A 232 -3.59 -13.88 1.58
CA SER A 232 -2.45 -13.29 0.86
C SER A 232 -2.41 -13.81 -0.57
N HIS A 233 -2.32 -12.89 -1.52
CA HIS A 233 -2.07 -13.21 -2.92
C HIS A 233 -0.63 -13.66 -3.10
N VAL A 234 -0.46 -14.73 -3.87
CA VAL A 234 0.86 -15.28 -4.19
C VAL A 234 1.04 -15.37 -5.70
N PHE A 235 0.06 -15.90 -6.42
CA PHE A 235 0.02 -15.92 -7.88
C PHE A 235 -1.34 -15.47 -8.38
N SER A 236 -1.41 -15.17 -9.68
CA SER A 236 -2.61 -14.71 -10.36
C SER A 236 -3.87 -15.54 -10.07
N GLU A 237 -3.72 -16.85 -9.88
CA GLU A 237 -4.82 -17.78 -9.61
C GLU A 237 -4.63 -18.60 -8.33
N THR A 238 -3.68 -18.19 -7.47
CA THR A 238 -3.34 -18.91 -6.24
C THR A 238 -3.22 -17.94 -5.08
N VAL A 239 -3.99 -18.19 -4.04
CA VAL A 239 -3.95 -17.44 -2.79
C VAL A 239 -3.66 -18.35 -1.61
N VAL A 240 -3.11 -17.78 -0.55
CA VAL A 240 -2.79 -18.50 0.69
C VAL A 240 -3.61 -17.95 1.83
N ALA A 241 -4.19 -18.87 2.61
CA ALA A 241 -4.95 -18.58 3.82
C ALA A 241 -4.49 -19.49 4.96
N LEU A 242 -4.90 -19.14 6.18
CA LEU A 242 -4.74 -20.00 7.36
C LEU A 242 -6.08 -20.59 7.74
N ASP A 243 -6.04 -21.79 8.32
CA ASP A 243 -7.20 -22.39 8.95
C ASP A 243 -7.59 -21.66 10.25
N SER A 244 -8.77 -21.95 10.79
CA SER A 244 -9.26 -21.32 12.04
C SER A 244 -8.31 -21.48 13.25
N THR A 245 -7.48 -22.53 13.28
CA THR A 245 -6.51 -22.75 14.35
C THR A 245 -5.19 -22.01 14.15
N GLY A 246 -4.89 -21.54 12.93
CA GLY A 246 -3.63 -20.92 12.57
C GLY A 246 -2.45 -21.91 12.50
N LEU A 247 -2.70 -23.21 12.42
CA LEU A 247 -1.67 -24.27 12.39
C LEU A 247 -1.55 -24.94 11.01
N ILE A 248 -2.53 -24.74 10.13
CA ILE A 248 -2.58 -25.31 8.79
C ILE A 248 -2.56 -24.17 7.76
N LEU A 249 -1.61 -24.25 6.84
CA LEU A 249 -1.58 -23.40 5.65
C LEU A 249 -2.45 -24.00 4.56
N LEU A 250 -3.29 -23.17 3.96
CA LEU A 250 -4.17 -23.50 2.85
C LEU A 250 -3.68 -22.78 1.62
N THR A 251 -3.23 -23.54 0.62
CA THR A 251 -3.02 -23.02 -0.73
C THR A 251 -4.30 -23.25 -1.51
N ILE A 252 -4.96 -22.15 -1.90
CA ILE A 252 -6.22 -22.16 -2.63
C ILE A 252 -5.90 -21.78 -4.07
N SER A 253 -6.01 -22.75 -4.98
CA SER A 253 -5.88 -22.53 -6.42
C SER A 253 -7.25 -22.53 -7.06
N PHE A 254 -7.51 -21.55 -7.93
CA PHE A 254 -8.78 -21.40 -8.65
C PHE A 254 -8.62 -21.42 -10.17
N GLN A 255 -7.68 -22.23 -10.66
CA GLN A 255 -7.38 -22.39 -12.07
C GLN A 255 -8.60 -22.80 -12.91
N ASN A 256 -8.75 -22.17 -14.08
CA ASN A 256 -9.91 -22.37 -14.96
C ASN A 256 -11.26 -22.19 -14.23
N GLY A 257 -11.26 -21.39 -13.17
CA GLY A 257 -12.37 -21.21 -12.26
C GLY A 257 -12.80 -22.51 -11.59
N LYS A 258 -11.89 -23.37 -11.14
CA LYS A 258 -12.23 -24.47 -10.23
C LYS A 258 -11.39 -24.34 -8.98
N ILE A 259 -12.07 -24.22 -7.84
CA ILE A 259 -11.39 -24.06 -6.55
C ILE A 259 -10.88 -25.42 -6.08
N SER A 260 -9.60 -25.48 -5.73
CA SER A 260 -8.94 -26.62 -5.12
C SER A 260 -8.18 -26.17 -3.87
N PHE A 261 -8.27 -26.99 -2.82
CA PHE A 261 -7.60 -26.74 -1.56
C PHE A 261 -6.45 -27.71 -1.38
N HIS A 262 -5.24 -27.19 -1.18
CA HIS A 262 -4.10 -27.97 -0.74
C HIS A 262 -3.73 -27.55 0.68
N GLN A 263 -3.78 -28.50 1.61
CA GLN A 263 -3.54 -28.26 3.03
C GLN A 263 -2.13 -28.70 3.40
N MET A 264 -1.42 -27.87 4.15
CA MET A 264 -0.11 -28.21 4.67
C MET A 264 0.00 -27.82 6.15
N PRO A 265 0.12 -28.80 7.07
CA PRO A 265 0.42 -28.51 8.48
C PRO A 265 1.75 -27.76 8.59
N ILE A 266 1.77 -26.67 9.35
CA ILE A 266 2.99 -25.86 9.53
C ILE A 266 4.10 -26.68 10.21
N SER A 267 3.74 -27.68 11.02
CA SER A 267 4.69 -28.63 11.64
C SER A 267 5.54 -29.40 10.61
N ASN A 268 5.05 -29.57 9.38
CA ASN A 268 5.79 -30.24 8.31
C ASN A 268 6.83 -29.31 7.68
N LEU A 269 6.61 -27.99 7.73
CA LEU A 269 7.52 -26.97 7.24
C LEU A 269 8.56 -26.57 8.29
N VAL A 270 8.11 -26.43 9.53
CA VAL A 270 8.95 -26.05 10.66
C VAL A 270 8.73 -27.04 11.80
N LYS A 271 9.76 -27.82 12.13
CA LYS A 271 9.72 -28.86 13.17
C LYS A 271 9.44 -28.29 14.58
N ASP A 272 9.67 -27.00 14.77
CA ASP A 272 9.46 -26.30 16.03
C ASP A 272 8.05 -25.68 16.06
N SER A 273 7.25 -26.03 17.07
CA SER A 273 5.91 -25.45 17.25
C SER A 273 5.99 -24.09 17.98
N PHE A 274 5.80 -23.00 17.25
CA PHE A 274 5.84 -21.63 17.80
C PHE A 274 4.45 -21.01 18.04
N GLY A 275 3.38 -21.81 18.19
CA GLY A 275 2.01 -21.30 18.35
C GLY A 275 1.31 -20.99 17.02
N PRO A 276 0.15 -20.31 17.04
CA PRO A 276 -0.61 -20.00 15.83
C PRO A 276 0.13 -18.99 14.95
N ALA A 277 0.13 -19.23 13.65
CA ALA A 277 0.74 -18.35 12.68
C ALA A 277 -0.16 -17.17 12.33
N LYS A 278 0.46 -16.06 11.92
CA LYS A 278 -0.19 -14.93 11.26
C LYS A 278 0.50 -14.66 9.94
N ILE A 279 -0.27 -14.56 8.85
CA ILE A 279 0.28 -14.19 7.54
C ILE A 279 0.69 -12.70 7.58
N ILE A 280 1.89 -12.42 7.07
CA ILE A 280 2.33 -11.06 6.75
C ILE A 280 1.98 -10.83 5.27
N PRO A 281 1.02 -9.94 4.97
CA PRO A 281 0.67 -9.63 3.59
C PRO A 281 1.88 -9.08 2.83
N SER A 282 2.05 -9.54 1.61
CA SER A 282 3.06 -9.03 0.68
C SER A 282 2.53 -9.15 -0.74
N SER A 283 2.87 -8.20 -1.59
CA SER A 283 2.56 -8.24 -3.03
C SER A 283 3.56 -9.05 -3.86
N VAL A 284 4.52 -9.74 -3.23
CA VAL A 284 5.57 -10.49 -3.93
C VAL A 284 5.03 -11.77 -4.55
N THR A 285 5.23 -11.90 -5.86
CA THR A 285 4.77 -13.09 -6.60
C THR A 285 5.54 -14.33 -6.13
N GLY A 286 4.83 -15.40 -5.80
CA GLY A 286 5.40 -16.70 -5.44
C GLY A 286 5.99 -16.80 -4.03
N ILE A 287 5.96 -15.73 -3.23
CA ILE A 287 6.50 -15.71 -1.87
C ILE A 287 5.50 -15.07 -0.92
N PHE A 288 5.38 -15.64 0.27
CA PHE A 288 4.70 -15.02 1.39
C PHE A 288 5.47 -15.29 2.68
N ALA A 289 5.16 -14.55 3.74
CA ALA A 289 5.75 -14.77 5.04
C ALA A 289 4.69 -15.02 6.11
N ILE A 290 5.07 -15.81 7.10
CA ILE A 290 4.29 -16.05 8.29
C ILE A 290 5.09 -15.63 9.51
N LYS A 291 4.41 -15.03 10.48
CA LYS A 291 4.94 -14.73 11.81
C LYS A 291 4.36 -15.72 12.80
N MET A 292 5.23 -16.35 13.58
CA MET A 292 4.87 -17.20 14.71
C MET A 292 5.64 -16.71 15.93
N ASN A 293 4.95 -16.05 16.86
CA ASN A 293 5.59 -15.32 17.97
C ASN A 293 6.67 -14.34 17.47
N ALA A 294 7.93 -14.56 17.84
CA ALA A 294 9.08 -13.74 17.44
C ALA A 294 9.81 -14.26 16.19
N VAL A 295 9.35 -15.36 15.60
CA VAL A 295 9.99 -15.98 14.44
C VAL A 295 9.22 -15.59 13.18
N THR A 296 9.95 -15.08 12.18
CA THR A 296 9.43 -14.84 10.83
C THR A 296 9.95 -15.91 9.90
N ILE A 297 9.05 -16.57 9.18
CA ILE A 297 9.38 -17.62 8.22
C ILE A 297 8.92 -17.13 6.84
N VAL A 298 9.84 -17.12 5.88
CA VAL A 298 9.53 -16.82 4.50
C VAL A 298 9.39 -18.13 3.73
N ILE A 299 8.28 -18.24 2.99
CA ILE A 299 7.87 -19.44 2.29
C ILE A 299 7.71 -19.12 0.82
N ARG A 300 8.31 -19.95 -0.03
CA ARG A 300 8.14 -19.93 -1.48
C ARG A 300 7.11 -20.97 -1.88
N VAL A 301 6.26 -20.61 -2.83
CA VAL A 301 5.31 -21.53 -3.47
C VAL A 301 5.87 -21.94 -4.83
N LYS A 302 6.23 -23.22 -4.96
CA LYS A 302 6.63 -23.87 -6.22
C LYS A 302 5.46 -24.68 -6.78
N ASP A 303 5.33 -24.72 -8.10
CA ASP A 303 4.32 -25.53 -8.82
C ASP A 303 2.91 -25.39 -8.20
N GLU A 304 2.56 -24.16 -7.81
CA GLU A 304 1.25 -23.70 -7.30
C GLU A 304 0.70 -24.43 -6.06
N SER A 305 1.48 -25.31 -5.43
CA SER A 305 1.02 -26.14 -4.32
C SER A 305 2.13 -26.57 -3.37
N LYS A 306 3.36 -26.73 -3.87
CA LYS A 306 4.50 -27.16 -3.07
C LYS A 306 5.10 -25.97 -2.33
N LEU A 307 5.03 -26.01 -1.01
CA LEU A 307 5.58 -24.99 -0.14
C LEU A 307 7.01 -25.35 0.25
N GLU A 308 7.92 -24.39 0.17
CA GLU A 308 9.32 -24.52 0.56
C GLU A 308 9.70 -23.37 1.49
N VAL A 309 10.26 -23.70 2.67
CA VAL A 309 10.83 -22.69 3.57
C VAL A 309 12.15 -22.22 2.97
N VAL A 310 12.22 -20.93 2.66
CA VAL A 310 13.42 -20.33 2.06
C VAL A 310 14.25 -19.57 3.08
N GLU A 311 13.63 -19.02 4.13
CA GLU A 311 14.35 -18.39 5.22
C GLU A 311 13.56 -18.46 6.53
N LYS A 312 14.28 -18.68 7.63
CA LYS A 312 13.76 -18.58 9.01
C LYS A 312 14.62 -17.56 9.74
N THR A 313 13.98 -16.55 10.32
CA THR A 313 14.66 -15.53 11.12
C THR A 313 14.03 -15.42 12.51
N ASN A 314 14.88 -15.42 13.53
CA ASN A 314 14.49 -15.20 14.93
C ASN A 314 14.51 -13.72 15.34
N HIS A 315 14.86 -12.83 14.42
CA HIS A 315 14.88 -11.39 14.60
C HIS A 315 13.66 -10.77 13.94
N GLU A 316 13.18 -9.67 14.50
CA GLU A 316 12.10 -8.88 13.90
C GLU A 316 12.52 -8.44 12.49
N THR A 317 11.73 -8.91 11.52
CA THR A 317 12.02 -8.75 10.09
C THR A 317 10.82 -8.12 9.41
N SER A 318 11.05 -7.00 8.74
CA SER A 318 10.06 -6.34 7.91
C SER A 318 10.32 -6.68 6.45
N ILE A 319 9.25 -6.94 5.71
CA ILE A 319 9.29 -7.33 4.30
C ILE A 319 8.62 -6.22 3.50
N SER A 320 9.25 -5.78 2.42
CA SER A 320 8.64 -4.79 1.52
C SER A 320 7.66 -5.45 0.55
N ASP A 321 6.83 -4.61 -0.05
CA ASP A 321 6.12 -4.96 -1.28
C ASP A 321 7.06 -5.20 -2.46
N ALA A 322 6.52 -5.81 -3.51
CA ALA A 322 7.25 -6.16 -4.71
C ALA A 322 7.57 -4.92 -5.57
N LEU A 323 8.80 -4.87 -6.07
CA LEU A 323 9.27 -3.91 -7.04
C LEU A 323 9.56 -4.61 -8.36
N SER A 324 8.85 -4.21 -9.41
CA SER A 324 9.11 -4.72 -10.76
C SER A 324 10.39 -4.08 -11.33
N ILE A 325 11.40 -4.90 -11.60
CA ILE A 325 12.69 -4.46 -12.16
C ILE A 325 12.68 -4.55 -13.69
N SER A 326 12.20 -5.67 -14.22
CA SER A 326 12.09 -5.95 -15.66
C SER A 326 10.86 -6.84 -15.91
N GLU A 327 10.53 -7.13 -17.17
CA GLU A 327 9.40 -7.99 -17.50
C GLU A 327 9.53 -9.36 -16.79
N GLY A 328 8.61 -9.64 -15.87
CA GLY A 328 8.57 -10.88 -15.10
C GLY A 328 9.59 -10.99 -13.95
N GLN A 329 10.43 -9.98 -13.69
CA GLN A 329 11.35 -9.98 -12.55
C GLN A 329 10.93 -8.99 -11.48
N GLN A 330 10.62 -9.53 -10.31
CA GLN A 330 10.31 -8.76 -9.11
C GLN A 330 11.43 -8.90 -8.08
N ALA A 331 11.76 -7.79 -7.42
CA ALA A 331 12.59 -7.75 -6.22
C ALA A 331 11.80 -7.26 -5.03
N PHE A 332 12.29 -7.58 -3.84
CA PHE A 332 11.73 -7.14 -2.57
C PHE A 332 12.86 -7.03 -1.54
N ALA A 333 12.61 -6.28 -0.48
CA ALA A 333 13.55 -6.10 0.61
C ALA A 333 13.14 -6.88 1.86
N LEU A 334 14.15 -7.41 2.52
CA LEU A 334 14.11 -7.92 3.88
C LEU A 334 14.95 -6.97 4.73
N VAL A 335 14.33 -6.40 5.76
CA VAL A 335 15.00 -5.51 6.69
C VAL A 335 14.98 -6.12 8.08
N GLN A 336 16.17 -6.35 8.62
CA GLN A 336 16.35 -6.90 9.95
C GLN A 336 16.92 -5.84 10.87
N HIS A 337 16.30 -5.70 12.03
CA HIS A 337 16.77 -4.81 13.07
C HIS A 337 17.68 -5.57 14.04
N ALA A 338 18.94 -5.13 14.15
CA ALA A 338 19.95 -5.69 15.02
C ALA A 338 20.47 -4.63 15.98
N SER A 339 19.67 -4.28 17.00
CA SER A 339 19.91 -3.31 18.09
C SER A 339 20.39 -1.91 17.68
N HIS A 340 21.57 -1.79 17.06
CA HIS A 340 22.21 -0.55 16.61
C HIS A 340 22.40 -0.50 15.09
N GLU A 341 22.06 -1.57 14.39
CA GLU A 341 22.24 -1.68 12.95
C GLU A 341 20.96 -2.17 12.29
N ILE A 342 20.72 -1.66 11.09
CA ILE A 342 19.70 -2.17 10.19
C ILE A 342 20.41 -2.90 9.05
N HIS A 343 20.07 -4.17 8.88
CA HIS A 343 20.54 -4.99 7.76
C HIS A 343 19.47 -5.02 6.68
N LEU A 344 19.75 -4.35 5.56
CA LEU A 344 18.91 -4.34 4.37
C LEU A 344 19.43 -5.38 3.37
N ARG A 345 18.57 -6.32 3.00
CA ARG A 345 18.82 -7.27 1.90
C ARG A 345 17.76 -7.12 0.83
N VAL A 346 18.17 -6.93 -0.42
CA VAL A 346 17.27 -6.96 -1.58
C VAL A 346 17.47 -8.26 -2.32
N LYS A 347 16.39 -9.00 -2.56
CA LYS A 347 16.40 -10.32 -3.22
C LYS A 347 15.47 -10.32 -4.43
N LEU A 348 15.72 -11.22 -5.38
CA LEU A 348 14.77 -11.53 -6.46
C LEU A 348 13.75 -12.56 -5.96
N ALA A 349 12.50 -12.44 -6.40
CA ALA A 349 11.45 -13.39 -6.01
C ALA A 349 11.78 -14.83 -6.48
N HIS A 350 12.24 -14.98 -7.72
CA HIS A 350 12.52 -16.28 -8.32
C HIS A 350 13.88 -16.90 -7.91
N ASN A 351 14.84 -16.10 -7.44
CA ASN A 351 16.16 -16.58 -7.01
C ASN A 351 16.42 -16.17 -5.56
N TRP A 352 16.47 -17.17 -4.67
CA TRP A 352 16.68 -16.91 -3.24
C TRP A 352 18.16 -16.88 -2.85
N ASP A 353 19.03 -17.54 -3.61
CA ASP A 353 20.41 -17.79 -3.20
C ASP A 353 21.24 -16.50 -3.28
N ASP A 354 20.94 -15.66 -4.27
CA ASP A 354 21.64 -14.40 -4.49
C ASP A 354 20.95 -13.21 -3.80
N ASN A 355 21.77 -12.27 -3.31
CA ASN A 355 21.30 -10.96 -2.88
C ASN A 355 21.68 -9.94 -3.97
N LEU A 356 20.70 -9.18 -4.46
CA LEU A 356 20.94 -8.04 -5.33
C LEU A 356 21.62 -6.89 -4.57
N LEU A 357 21.30 -6.77 -3.28
CA LEU A 357 21.90 -5.81 -2.39
C LEU A 357 22.01 -6.41 -0.98
N LYS A 358 23.13 -6.11 -0.31
CA LYS A 358 23.30 -6.33 1.12
C LYS A 358 24.01 -5.12 1.71
N GLU A 359 23.28 -4.36 2.53
CA GLU A 359 23.79 -3.17 3.20
C GLU A 359 23.52 -3.27 4.70
N SER A 360 24.45 -2.76 5.50
CA SER A 360 24.30 -2.63 6.95
C SER A 360 24.52 -1.17 7.30
N VAL A 361 23.56 -0.55 7.97
CA VAL A 361 23.62 0.87 8.31
C VAL A 361 23.45 1.02 9.82
N LYS A 362 24.34 1.78 10.43
CA LYS A 362 24.25 2.11 11.87
C LYS A 362 23.12 3.11 12.08
N MET A 363 22.34 2.89 13.13
CA MET A 363 21.20 3.71 13.51
C MET A 363 21.35 4.19 14.95
N ASP A 364 20.74 5.33 15.24
CA ASP A 364 20.65 5.86 16.60
C ASP A 364 19.79 4.92 17.47
N GLN A 365 20.19 4.75 18.73
CA GLN A 365 19.60 3.80 19.70
C GLN A 365 18.12 4.02 20.05
N HIS A 366 17.49 5.11 19.59
CA HIS A 366 16.22 5.59 20.13
C HIS A 366 15.04 5.54 19.13
N ARG A 367 15.20 4.88 17.99
CA ARG A 367 14.18 4.87 16.91
C ARG A 367 13.19 3.70 16.95
N GLY A 368 13.39 2.74 17.86
CA GLY A 368 12.57 1.54 17.96
C GLY A 368 12.77 0.56 16.81
N LEU A 369 11.78 -0.30 16.55
CA LEU A 369 11.85 -1.31 15.49
C LEU A 369 11.45 -0.75 14.12
N VAL A 370 11.80 -1.49 13.07
CA VAL A 370 11.34 -1.20 11.72
C VAL A 370 9.86 -1.57 11.60
N HIS A 371 9.02 -0.59 11.25
CA HIS A 371 7.58 -0.81 11.09
C HIS A 371 7.23 -1.20 9.65
N LYS A 372 7.70 -0.43 8.65
CA LYS A 372 7.43 -0.67 7.21
C LYS A 372 8.64 -0.32 6.35
N VAL A 373 8.71 -0.95 5.19
CA VAL A 373 9.79 -0.75 4.22
C VAL A 373 9.20 -0.66 2.82
N TYR A 374 9.59 0.37 2.08
CA TYR A 374 9.26 0.56 0.68
C TYR A 374 10.56 0.63 -0.10
N ILE A 375 10.61 0.03 -1.29
CA ILE A 375 11.82 0.07 -2.12
C ILE A 375 11.57 0.65 -3.49
N ASN A 376 12.64 1.20 -4.06
CA ASN A 376 12.71 1.64 -5.45
C ASN A 376 14.06 1.29 -6.06
N ASN A 377 14.13 1.19 -7.38
CA ASN A 377 15.38 0.98 -8.11
C ASN A 377 15.77 2.21 -8.94
N TYR A 378 17.02 2.24 -9.35
CA TYR A 378 17.55 3.14 -10.35
C TYR A 378 18.68 2.46 -11.12
N ILE A 379 18.94 2.93 -12.33
CA ILE A 379 20.02 2.40 -13.16
C ILE A 379 21.31 3.14 -12.78
N ARG A 380 22.36 2.39 -12.45
CA ARG A 380 23.71 2.88 -12.18
C ARG A 380 24.48 3.13 -13.48
N THR A 381 25.64 3.78 -13.39
CA THR A 381 26.49 4.09 -14.55
C THR A 381 27.00 2.84 -15.27
N ASP A 382 27.17 1.74 -14.55
CA ASP A 382 27.54 0.42 -15.05
C ASP A 382 26.35 -0.39 -15.62
N LYS A 383 25.16 0.24 -15.73
CA LYS A 383 23.89 -0.37 -16.15
C LYS A 383 23.32 -1.41 -15.17
N SER A 384 23.91 -1.57 -13.97
CA SER A 384 23.33 -2.40 -12.92
C SER A 384 22.19 -1.67 -12.19
N TYR A 385 21.40 -2.42 -11.41
CA TYR A 385 20.36 -1.84 -10.58
C TYR A 385 20.92 -1.43 -9.21
N GLY A 386 20.77 -0.14 -8.87
CA GLY A 386 20.87 0.34 -7.50
C GLY A 386 19.49 0.42 -6.85
N PHE A 387 19.44 0.38 -5.52
CA PHE A 387 18.18 0.44 -4.77
C PHE A 387 18.17 1.59 -3.76
N ARG A 388 16.97 2.05 -3.46
CA ARG A 388 16.63 2.92 -2.33
C ARG A 388 15.62 2.20 -1.46
N ALA A 389 15.74 2.34 -0.15
CA ALA A 389 14.76 1.83 0.80
C ALA A 389 14.26 2.98 1.68
N LEU A 390 12.96 3.25 1.64
CA LEU A 390 12.28 4.14 2.57
C LEU A 390 11.78 3.30 3.74
N ILE A 391 12.32 3.56 4.92
CA ILE A 391 12.05 2.81 6.15
C ILE A 391 11.24 3.69 7.09
N VAL A 392 10.09 3.18 7.52
CA VAL A 392 9.25 3.79 8.56
C VAL A 392 9.56 3.09 9.87
N MET A 393 9.98 3.85 10.86
CA MET A 393 10.33 3.37 12.19
C MET A 393 9.13 3.44 13.14
N GLU A 394 9.22 2.73 14.26
CA GLU A 394 8.18 2.70 15.31
C GLU A 394 7.97 4.06 15.98
N ASP A 395 9.03 4.86 16.14
CA ASP A 395 8.98 6.25 16.63
C ASP A 395 8.44 7.26 15.61
N HIS A 396 7.92 6.77 14.48
CA HIS A 396 7.41 7.55 13.34
C HIS A 396 8.49 8.27 12.53
N SER A 397 9.77 8.03 12.80
CA SER A 397 10.85 8.55 11.96
C SER A 397 10.85 7.86 10.58
N LEU A 398 11.24 8.64 9.57
CA LEU A 398 11.29 8.22 8.18
C LEU A 398 12.74 8.31 7.71
N LEU A 399 13.28 7.20 7.23
CA LEU A 399 14.68 7.07 6.85
C LEU A 399 14.77 6.65 5.38
N LEU A 400 15.54 7.37 4.58
CA LEU A 400 15.84 6.97 3.21
C LEU A 400 17.24 6.37 3.15
N LEU A 401 17.33 5.06 2.96
CA LEU A 401 18.61 4.37 2.78
C LEU A 401 18.96 4.31 1.30
N GLN A 402 20.18 4.73 0.98
CA GLN A 402 20.75 4.63 -0.36
C GLN A 402 22.27 4.41 -0.26
N GLN A 403 22.79 3.37 -0.92
CA GLN A 403 24.24 3.13 -1.04
C GLN A 403 24.96 2.99 0.33
N GLY A 404 24.29 2.41 1.33
CA GLY A 404 24.85 2.21 2.66
C GLY A 404 24.80 3.43 3.58
N GLU A 405 24.16 4.52 3.17
CA GLU A 405 23.98 5.73 3.96
C GLU A 405 22.50 6.08 4.13
N ILE A 406 22.19 6.81 5.21
CA ILE A 406 20.89 7.45 5.44
C ILE A 406 20.99 8.84 4.82
N VAL A 407 20.10 9.14 3.87
CA VAL A 407 20.11 10.37 3.06
C VAL A 407 18.94 11.26 3.42
#